data_AF-A0A522AT42-F1
#
_entry.id   AF-A0A522AT42-F1
#
_cell.length_a   1.000
_cell.length_b   1.000
_cell.length_c   1.000
_cell.angle_alpha   90.00
_cell.angle_beta   90.00
_cell.angle_gamma   90.00
#
_symmetry.space_group_name_H-M   'P 1'
#
loop_
_entity.id
_entity.type
_entity.pdbx_description
1 polymer ?
#
loop_
_entity_poly.entity_id
_entity_poly.type
_entity_poly.pdbx_seq_one_letter_code
_entity_poly.pdbx_strand_id
1 'polypeptide(L)'
;MPDCLGYPDGALIDNIEDLDTVVGWLAEFPRPHGFAISETQFQVFILNASRRLYSDRFLTSSFTPAFYSTLGHQWVIDNGPDGTVLEKGMPNGHKMEILPLKRVLLRTIPELEPELERVVNVFDPWARDRGKYYSLQWKPRAGAKSDEAFKEEKKPATAKAR
;
A
#
# COMPACT_ATOMS: atom_id res chain seq x y z
N MET A 1 -16.06 15.64 33.54
CA MET A 1 -17.48 15.23 33.69
C MET A 1 -17.43 13.80 34.22
N PRO A 2 -18.38 13.28 35.01
CA PRO A 2 -18.35 11.85 35.30
C PRO A 2 -18.43 11.05 33.99
N ASP A 3 -17.69 9.95 33.87
CA ASP A 3 -17.73 9.10 32.69
C ASP A 3 -19.12 8.44 32.50
N CYS A 4 -19.28 7.67 31.43
CA CYS A 4 -20.52 6.94 31.14
C CYS A 4 -20.87 5.85 32.17
N LEU A 5 -19.97 5.57 33.12
CA LEU A 5 -20.16 4.68 34.27
C LEU A 5 -20.22 5.43 35.61
N GLY A 6 -20.14 6.76 35.62
CA GLY A 6 -20.21 7.63 36.78
C GLY A 6 -18.90 7.85 37.55
N TYR A 7 -17.74 7.46 37.00
CA TYR A 7 -16.43 7.67 37.63
C TYR A 7 -15.85 9.07 37.34
N PRO A 8 -15.10 9.67 38.27
CA PRO A 8 -14.44 10.95 38.05
C PRO A 8 -13.28 10.83 37.04
N ASP A 9 -13.06 11.88 36.23
CA ASP A 9 -11.93 11.98 35.30
C ASP A 9 -10.60 11.69 36.02
N GLY A 10 -9.80 10.75 35.50
CA GLY A 10 -8.52 10.33 36.09
C GLY A 10 -8.59 9.27 37.20
N ALA A 11 -9.74 8.59 37.35
CA ALA A 11 -9.85 7.42 38.21
C ALA A 11 -8.97 6.25 37.71
N LEU A 12 -8.62 5.32 38.61
CA LEU A 12 -7.79 4.13 38.32
C LEU A 12 -8.46 3.14 37.34
N ILE A 13 -9.76 3.30 37.09
CA ILE A 13 -10.54 2.46 36.20
C ILE A 13 -10.32 2.99 34.77
N ASP A 14 -9.71 2.15 33.92
CA ASP A 14 -9.40 2.46 32.52
C ASP A 14 -10.69 2.76 31.73
N ASN A 15 -10.88 4.05 31.42
CA ASN A 15 -12.07 4.56 30.76
C ASN A 15 -11.89 4.51 29.24
N ILE A 16 -12.83 3.86 28.55
CA ILE A 16 -12.78 3.72 27.09
C ILE A 16 -12.91 5.06 26.36
N GLU A 17 -13.59 6.04 26.95
CA GLU A 17 -13.77 7.37 26.34
C GLU A 17 -12.48 8.22 26.40
N ASP A 18 -11.53 7.85 27.25
CA ASP A 18 -10.21 8.49 27.36
C ASP A 18 -9.16 7.81 26.45
N LEU A 19 -9.55 6.80 25.67
CA LEU A 19 -8.66 6.09 24.77
C LEU A 19 -8.21 6.98 23.62
N ASP A 20 -6.90 7.20 23.54
CA ASP A 20 -6.29 7.91 22.42
C ASP A 20 -6.62 7.27 21.07
N THR A 21 -7.00 8.10 20.11
CA THR A 21 -7.40 7.67 18.76
C THR A 21 -6.33 6.83 18.05
N VAL A 22 -5.05 7.19 18.18
CA VAL A 22 -3.94 6.44 17.56
C VAL A 22 -3.79 5.06 18.18
N VAL A 23 -3.96 4.94 19.50
CA VAL A 23 -3.92 3.65 20.20
C VAL A 23 -5.08 2.78 19.73
N GLY A 24 -6.29 3.37 19.64
CA GLY A 24 -7.47 2.69 19.10
C GLY A 24 -7.24 2.13 17.70
N TRP A 25 -6.75 2.94 16.75
CA TRP A 25 -6.48 2.48 15.37
C TRP A 25 -5.48 1.34 15.28
N LEU A 26 -4.42 1.36 16.10
CA LEU A 26 -3.39 0.32 16.09
C LEU A 26 -3.85 -0.97 16.77
N ALA A 27 -4.72 -0.86 17.78
CA ALA A 27 -5.27 -1.98 18.53
C ALA A 27 -6.52 -2.62 17.88
N GLU A 28 -7.16 -1.92 16.94
CA GLU A 28 -8.38 -2.34 16.28
C GLU A 28 -8.23 -3.71 15.61
N PHE A 29 -8.98 -4.69 16.13
CA PHE A 29 -8.99 -6.06 15.65
C PHE A 29 -9.70 -6.26 14.29
N PRO A 30 -10.84 -5.59 13.97
CA PRO A 30 -11.45 -5.73 12.66
C PRO A 30 -10.57 -5.10 11.57
N ARG A 31 -9.74 -5.93 10.95
CA ARG A 31 -9.06 -5.62 9.69
C ARG A 31 -9.49 -6.64 8.65
N PRO A 32 -10.24 -6.23 7.62
CA PRO A 32 -10.53 -7.10 6.49
C PRO A 32 -9.23 -7.67 5.92
N HIS A 33 -9.31 -8.90 5.41
CA HIS A 33 -8.11 -9.59 4.92
C HIS A 33 -7.41 -8.79 3.81
N GLY A 34 -6.11 -8.53 3.98
CA GLY A 34 -5.31 -7.73 3.06
C GLY A 34 -5.23 -6.24 3.37
N PHE A 35 -5.89 -5.75 4.43
CA PHE A 35 -5.79 -4.35 4.84
C PHE A 35 -4.56 -4.10 5.72
N ALA A 36 -3.89 -2.99 5.45
CA ALA A 36 -2.77 -2.48 6.25
C ALA A 36 -3.20 -1.42 7.30
N ILE A 37 -4.45 -0.95 7.22
CA ILE A 37 -5.03 0.09 8.07
C ILE A 37 -6.30 -0.43 8.76
N SER A 38 -6.73 0.24 9.83
CA SER A 38 -7.96 -0.12 10.55
C SER A 38 -9.23 0.22 9.77
N GLU A 39 -10.37 -0.38 10.12
CA GLU A 39 -11.65 -0.06 9.48
C GLU A 39 -12.04 1.40 9.76
N THR A 40 -11.84 1.89 10.98
CA THR A 40 -12.04 3.30 11.33
C THR A 40 -11.23 4.24 10.44
N GLN A 41 -9.94 3.95 10.24
CA GLN A 41 -9.08 4.73 9.34
C GLN A 41 -9.55 4.66 7.88
N PHE A 42 -10.03 3.49 7.45
CA PHE A 42 -10.52 3.29 6.09
C PHE A 42 -11.78 4.12 5.79
N GLN A 43 -12.72 4.25 6.73
CA GLN A 43 -13.90 5.10 6.56
C GLN A 43 -13.51 6.57 6.32
N VAL A 44 -12.56 7.07 7.11
CA VAL A 44 -12.01 8.43 6.95
C VAL A 44 -11.28 8.56 5.62
N PHE A 45 -10.56 7.52 5.19
CA PHE A 45 -9.85 7.47 3.91
C PHE A 45 -10.81 7.54 2.72
N ILE A 46 -11.93 6.79 2.72
CA ILE A 46 -12.92 6.80 1.63
C ILE A 46 -13.41 8.23 1.37
N LEU A 47 -13.80 8.94 2.43
CA LEU A 47 -14.29 10.31 2.34
C LEU A 47 -13.20 11.26 1.85
N ASN A 48 -12.03 11.24 2.48
CA ASN A 48 -10.98 12.22 2.19
C ASN A 48 -10.24 11.96 0.88
N ALA A 49 -10.04 10.72 0.48
CA ALA A 49 -9.44 10.39 -0.82
C ALA A 49 -10.33 10.87 -1.97
N SER A 50 -11.64 10.59 -1.88
CA SER A 50 -12.61 11.08 -2.85
C SER A 50 -12.66 12.61 -2.86
N ARG A 51 -12.71 13.24 -1.68
CA ARG A 51 -12.73 14.70 -1.56
C ARG A 51 -11.51 15.34 -2.22
N ARG A 52 -10.29 14.79 -2.02
CA ARG A 52 -9.07 15.32 -2.64
C ARG A 52 -9.15 15.37 -4.17
N LEU A 53 -9.78 14.38 -4.81
CA LEU A 53 -9.99 14.37 -6.26
C LEU A 53 -11.10 15.33 -6.69
N TYR A 54 -12.29 15.22 -6.07
CA TYR A 54 -13.46 15.97 -6.52
C TYR A 54 -13.45 17.45 -6.15
N SER A 55 -12.73 17.84 -5.09
CA SER A 55 -12.64 19.25 -4.70
C SER A 55 -11.58 20.03 -5.48
N ASP A 56 -10.68 19.34 -6.19
CA ASP A 56 -9.63 19.99 -6.97
C ASP A 56 -10.12 20.29 -8.38
N ARG A 57 -10.10 21.58 -8.74
CA ARG A 57 -10.44 22.05 -10.08
C ARG A 57 -9.54 21.43 -11.16
N PHE A 58 -8.26 21.22 -10.85
CA PHE A 58 -7.27 20.70 -11.80
C PHE A 58 -7.47 19.22 -12.12
N LEU A 59 -8.14 18.47 -11.24
CA LEU A 59 -8.48 17.06 -11.44
C LEU A 59 -9.94 16.85 -11.89
N THR A 60 -10.71 17.94 -12.02
CA THR A 60 -12.12 17.92 -12.44
C THR A 60 -12.32 18.82 -13.66
N SER A 61 -12.88 20.02 -13.49
CA SER A 61 -13.31 20.89 -14.60
C SER A 61 -12.16 21.40 -15.48
N SER A 62 -10.94 21.47 -14.94
CA SER A 62 -9.76 21.93 -15.67
C SER A 62 -8.82 20.80 -16.09
N PHE A 63 -9.22 19.54 -15.89
CA PHE A 63 -8.50 18.39 -16.42
C PHE A 63 -8.80 18.24 -17.92
N THR A 64 -8.23 19.14 -18.73
CA THR A 64 -8.44 19.21 -20.18
C THR A 64 -7.13 19.49 -20.93
N PRO A 65 -7.03 19.10 -22.22
CA PRO A 65 -5.86 19.40 -23.05
C PRO A 65 -5.56 20.90 -23.18
N ALA A 66 -6.57 21.77 -23.09
CA ALA A 66 -6.37 23.21 -23.13
C ALA A 66 -5.57 23.73 -21.91
N PHE A 67 -5.75 23.10 -20.74
CA PHE A 67 -5.05 23.50 -19.51
C PHE A 67 -3.72 22.76 -19.33
N TYR A 68 -3.67 21.48 -19.68
CA TYR A 68 -2.51 20.61 -19.48
C TYR A 68 -1.57 20.51 -20.70
N SER A 69 -1.90 21.16 -21.82
CA SER A 69 -1.41 20.85 -23.17
C SER A 69 -1.82 19.45 -23.65
N THR A 70 -1.91 19.26 -24.97
CA THR A 70 -2.19 17.94 -25.55
C THR A 70 -1.16 16.91 -25.12
N LEU A 71 0.12 17.27 -25.14
CA LEU A 71 1.21 16.38 -24.72
C LEU A 71 1.10 16.02 -23.23
N GLY A 72 0.93 17.01 -22.35
CA GLY A 72 0.85 16.78 -20.91
C GLY A 72 -0.39 16.00 -20.51
N HIS A 73 -1.53 16.27 -21.13
CA HIS A 73 -2.76 15.50 -20.90
C HIS A 73 -2.58 14.04 -21.34
N GLN A 74 -2.04 13.80 -22.54
CA GLN A 74 -1.78 12.43 -23.02
C GLN A 74 -0.78 11.70 -22.13
N TRP A 75 0.24 12.40 -21.62
CA TRP A 75 1.22 11.81 -20.72
C TRP A 75 0.59 11.27 -19.42
N VAL A 76 -0.39 11.98 -18.84
CA VAL A 76 -1.09 11.51 -17.64
C VAL A 76 -1.99 10.32 -17.97
N ILE A 77 -2.75 10.37 -19.07
CA ILE A 77 -3.67 9.30 -19.49
C ILE A 77 -2.92 8.02 -19.85
N ASP A 78 -1.87 8.13 -20.65
CA ASP A 78 -1.10 6.98 -21.14
C ASP A 78 0.03 6.60 -20.19
N ASN A 79 0.15 7.27 -19.05
CA ASN A 79 1.15 6.97 -18.03
C ASN A 79 2.61 7.17 -18.54
N GLY A 80 2.80 8.00 -19.57
CA GLY A 80 4.08 8.27 -20.24
C GLY A 80 3.91 8.67 -21.71
N PRO A 81 5.02 8.94 -22.43
CA PRO A 81 4.99 9.40 -23.82
C PRO A 81 4.75 8.29 -24.85
N ASP A 82 5.07 7.04 -24.52
CA ASP A 82 5.09 5.92 -25.49
C ASP A 82 3.74 5.19 -25.63
N GLY A 83 2.64 5.82 -25.23
CA GLY A 83 1.32 5.18 -25.19
C GLY A 83 1.21 4.10 -24.12
N THR A 84 0.09 3.40 -24.03
CA THR A 84 -0.11 2.33 -23.03
C THR A 84 0.88 1.18 -23.19
N VAL A 85 1.64 0.88 -22.13
CA VAL A 85 2.57 -0.27 -22.07
C VAL A 85 2.01 -1.35 -21.14
N LEU A 86 1.95 -2.59 -21.65
CA LEU A 86 1.47 -3.75 -20.91
C LEU A 86 2.63 -4.48 -20.20
N GLU A 87 2.30 -5.12 -19.08
CA GLU A 87 3.19 -6.07 -18.42
C GLU A 87 3.49 -7.27 -19.34
N LYS A 88 4.71 -7.83 -19.25
CA LYS A 88 5.13 -8.99 -20.05
C LYS A 88 4.29 -10.25 -19.75
N GLY A 89 3.74 -10.34 -18.53
CA GLY A 89 2.94 -11.46 -18.06
C GLY A 89 1.45 -11.17 -17.94
N MET A 90 0.71 -12.09 -17.32
CA MET A 90 -0.70 -11.89 -16.96
C MET A 90 -0.86 -11.93 -15.44
N PRO A 91 -0.57 -10.82 -14.73
CA PRO A 91 -0.81 -10.74 -13.30
C PRO A 91 -2.27 -11.11 -13.00
N ASN A 92 -2.51 -12.04 -12.08
CA ASN A 92 -3.86 -12.50 -11.73
C ASN A 92 -4.70 -12.97 -12.94
N GLY A 93 -4.07 -13.49 -14.00
CA GLY A 93 -4.75 -14.13 -15.14
C GLY A 93 -5.29 -13.19 -16.22
N HIS A 94 -4.96 -11.90 -16.17
CA HIS A 94 -5.36 -10.93 -17.21
C HIS A 94 -4.20 -10.04 -17.63
N LYS A 95 -4.30 -9.44 -18.83
CA LYS A 95 -3.35 -8.42 -19.29
C LYS A 95 -3.55 -7.16 -18.46
N MET A 96 -2.45 -6.61 -17.95
CA MET A 96 -2.45 -5.42 -17.10
C MET A 96 -1.44 -4.41 -17.65
N GLU A 97 -1.79 -3.14 -17.58
CA GLU A 97 -0.84 -2.05 -17.86
C GLU A 97 0.21 -1.95 -16.76
N ILE A 98 1.42 -1.51 -17.13
CA ILE A 98 2.45 -1.20 -16.15
C ILE A 98 1.95 -0.09 -15.22
N LEU A 99 2.02 -0.33 -13.91
CA LEU A 99 1.57 0.64 -12.91
C LEU A 99 2.35 1.96 -12.98
N PRO A 100 1.71 3.11 -12.67
CA PRO A 100 2.32 4.44 -12.84
C PRO A 100 3.72 4.59 -12.24
N LEU A 101 3.91 4.18 -10.98
CA LEU A 101 5.19 4.34 -10.32
C LEU A 101 6.28 3.43 -10.92
N LYS A 102 5.94 2.19 -11.29
CA LYS A 102 6.88 1.31 -11.99
C LYS A 102 7.34 1.94 -13.30
N ARG A 103 6.39 2.52 -14.04
CA ARG A 103 6.66 3.18 -15.32
C ARG A 103 7.51 4.45 -15.17
N VAL A 104 7.28 5.23 -14.11
CA VAL A 104 8.14 6.37 -13.76
C VAL A 104 9.57 5.88 -13.48
N LEU A 105 9.74 4.86 -12.64
CA LEU A 105 11.06 4.33 -12.29
C LEU A 105 11.84 3.84 -13.51
N LEU A 106 11.22 3.04 -14.38
CA LEU A 106 11.85 2.52 -15.60
C LEU A 106 12.27 3.64 -16.56
N ARG A 107 11.51 4.74 -16.60
CA ARG A 107 11.85 5.90 -17.43
C ARG A 107 12.98 6.73 -16.83
N THR A 108 13.02 6.89 -15.51
CA THR A 108 14.01 7.73 -14.83
C THR A 108 15.32 7.01 -14.53
N ILE A 109 15.27 5.69 -14.32
CA ILE A 109 16.37 4.83 -13.90
C ILE A 109 16.24 3.48 -14.64
N PRO A 110 16.57 3.42 -15.94
CA PRO A 110 16.41 2.22 -16.75
C PRO A 110 17.25 1.03 -16.25
N GLU A 111 18.31 1.26 -15.48
CA GLU A 111 19.15 0.22 -14.87
C GLU A 111 18.39 -0.66 -13.88
N LEU A 112 17.22 -0.23 -13.40
CA LEU A 112 16.35 -1.01 -12.53
C LEU A 112 15.49 -2.04 -13.28
N GLU A 113 15.47 -2.03 -14.62
CA GLU A 113 14.69 -2.97 -15.43
C GLU A 113 14.84 -4.46 -15.01
N PRO A 114 16.06 -5.02 -14.84
CA PRO A 114 16.20 -6.43 -14.45
C PRO A 114 15.62 -6.75 -13.07
N GLU A 115 15.61 -5.78 -12.15
CA GLU A 115 15.04 -5.94 -10.81
C GLU A 115 13.52 -5.82 -10.81
N LEU A 116 12.98 -4.93 -11.65
CA LEU A 116 11.55 -4.64 -11.72
C LEU A 116 10.79 -5.53 -12.70
N GLU A 117 11.47 -6.29 -13.56
CA GLU A 117 10.84 -7.15 -14.58
C GLU A 117 9.77 -8.08 -13.97
N ARG A 118 10.04 -8.64 -12.79
CA ARG A 118 9.14 -9.58 -12.10
C ARG A 118 8.24 -8.92 -11.05
N VAL A 119 8.45 -7.64 -10.78
CA VAL A 119 7.70 -6.87 -9.79
C VAL A 119 6.53 -6.21 -10.49
N VAL A 120 5.30 -6.66 -10.21
CA VAL A 120 4.10 -6.06 -10.80
C VAL A 120 3.79 -4.72 -10.14
N ASN A 121 3.84 -4.68 -8.81
CA ASN A 121 3.63 -3.47 -8.02
C ASN A 121 4.91 -3.13 -7.26
N VAL A 122 5.48 -1.96 -7.54
CA VAL A 122 6.74 -1.50 -6.94
C VAL A 122 6.59 -1.08 -5.47
N PHE A 123 5.37 -1.00 -4.94
CA PHE A 123 5.13 -0.88 -3.50
C PHE A 123 5.25 -2.22 -2.76
N ASP A 124 5.18 -3.36 -3.46
CA ASP A 124 5.40 -4.68 -2.86
C ASP A 124 6.90 -4.90 -2.58
N PRO A 125 7.30 -5.78 -1.65
CA PRO A 125 8.70 -6.15 -1.49
C PRO A 125 9.27 -6.82 -2.75
N TRP A 126 10.26 -6.23 -3.41
CA TRP A 126 10.74 -6.65 -4.74
C TRP A 126 11.40 -8.03 -4.78
N ALA A 127 11.98 -8.46 -3.67
CA ALA A 127 12.65 -9.75 -3.54
C ALA A 127 11.68 -10.88 -3.14
N ARG A 128 10.45 -10.56 -2.71
CA ARG A 128 9.47 -11.54 -2.25
C ARG A 128 8.67 -12.11 -3.41
N ASP A 129 8.47 -13.42 -3.41
CA ASP A 129 7.49 -14.05 -4.28
C ASP A 129 6.07 -13.60 -3.87
N ARG A 130 5.30 -13.11 -4.86
CA ARG A 130 3.92 -12.66 -4.66
C ARG A 130 3.00 -13.84 -4.32
N GLY A 131 3.32 -15.04 -4.79
CA GLY A 131 2.50 -16.24 -4.58
C GLY A 131 1.08 -16.09 -5.13
N LYS A 132 0.12 -16.74 -4.45
CA LYS A 132 -1.32 -16.63 -4.75
C LYS A 132 -1.93 -15.39 -4.06
N TYR A 133 -3.12 -15.02 -4.51
CA TYR A 133 -3.90 -13.91 -3.94
C TYR A 133 -3.96 -14.00 -2.40
N TYR A 134 -3.55 -12.92 -1.74
CA TYR A 134 -3.38 -12.77 -0.28
C TYR A 134 -2.39 -13.69 0.45
N SER A 135 -1.44 -14.31 -0.26
CA SER A 135 -0.37 -15.04 0.39
C SER A 135 0.50 -14.11 1.26
N LEU A 136 0.62 -14.42 2.55
CA LEU A 136 1.54 -13.76 3.49
C LEU A 136 2.90 -14.49 3.60
N GLN A 137 3.14 -15.48 2.75
CA GLN A 137 4.36 -16.29 2.79
C GLN A 137 5.59 -15.43 2.50
N TRP A 138 6.57 -15.46 3.41
CA TRP A 138 7.85 -14.78 3.24
C TRP A 138 8.83 -15.68 2.47
N LYS A 139 8.61 -15.81 1.16
CA LYS A 139 9.44 -16.65 0.28
C LYS A 139 10.18 -15.78 -0.72
N PRO A 140 11.48 -16.03 -0.99
CA PRO A 140 12.22 -15.30 -1.99
C PRO A 140 11.72 -15.67 -3.40
N ARG A 141 11.68 -14.68 -4.29
CA ARG A 141 11.47 -14.93 -5.72
C ARG A 141 12.67 -15.65 -6.34
N ALA A 142 12.45 -16.21 -7.53
CA ALA A 142 13.56 -16.68 -8.36
C ALA A 142 14.56 -15.53 -8.64
N GLY A 143 15.84 -15.75 -8.32
CA GLY A 143 16.90 -14.75 -8.41
C GLY A 143 17.21 -13.99 -7.12
N ALA A 144 16.35 -14.06 -6.09
CA ALA A 144 16.54 -13.36 -4.81
C ALA A 144 16.80 -14.31 -3.62
N LYS A 145 17.14 -15.59 -3.89
CA LYS A 145 17.31 -16.61 -2.84
C LYS A 145 18.50 -16.36 -1.92
N SER A 146 19.51 -15.63 -2.39
CA SER A 146 20.72 -15.32 -1.63
C SER A 146 20.60 -14.02 -0.81
N ASP A 147 19.46 -13.34 -0.90
CA ASP A 147 19.22 -12.09 -0.17
C ASP A 147 19.16 -12.37 1.34
N GLU A 148 19.80 -11.50 2.12
CA GLU A 148 19.89 -11.63 3.56
C GLU A 148 18.52 -11.57 4.24
N ALA A 149 17.55 -10.89 3.64
CA ALA A 149 16.19 -10.75 4.17
C ALA A 149 15.42 -12.09 4.26
N PHE A 150 15.91 -13.16 3.63
CA PHE A 150 15.31 -14.50 3.71
C PHE A 150 16.14 -15.50 4.51
N LYS A 151 17.21 -15.06 5.19
CA LYS A 151 17.94 -15.91 6.14
C LYS A 151 17.03 -16.20 7.33
N GLU A 152 16.76 -17.47 7.60
CA GLU A 152 16.03 -17.86 8.81
C GLU A 152 16.87 -17.53 10.05
N GLU A 153 16.36 -16.67 10.93
CA GLU A 153 16.96 -16.49 12.26
C GLU A 153 16.85 -17.81 13.02
N LYS A 154 17.98 -18.33 13.51
CA LYS A 154 17.98 -19.45 14.46
C LYS A 154 17.26 -18.99 15.72
N LYS A 155 16.02 -19.44 15.93
CA LYS A 155 15.31 -19.24 17.20
C LYS A 155 16.22 -19.70 18.34
N PRO A 156 16.44 -18.88 19.39
CA PRO A 156 17.17 -19.32 20.55
C PRO A 156 16.45 -20.54 21.14
N ALA A 157 17.20 -21.59 21.45
CA ALA A 157 16.67 -22.79 22.07
C ALA A 157 15.90 -22.38 23.33
N THR A 158 14.61 -22.69 23.38
CA THR A 158 13.78 -22.49 24.56
C THR A 158 14.42 -23.24 25.71
N ALA A 159 14.98 -22.49 26.67
CA ALA A 159 15.39 -23.05 27.95
C ALA A 159 14.14 -23.65 28.60
N LYS A 160 14.12 -24.97 28.77
CA LYS A 160 13.09 -25.65 29.56
C LYS A 160 13.13 -25.02 30.96
N ALA A 161 12.07 -24.30 31.32
CA ALA A 161 11.81 -23.94 32.71
C ALA A 161 11.75 -25.24 33.52
N ARG A 162 12.53 -25.26 34.59
CA ARG A 162 12.72 -26.38 35.50
C ARG A 162 11.63 -26.40 36.55
#